data_AF-A0A6N8HXC5-F1
#
_entry.id   AF-A0A6N8HXC5-F1
#
_cell.length_a   1.000
_cell.length_b   1.000
_cell.length_c   1.000
_cell.angle_alpha   90.00
_cell.angle_beta   90.00
_cell.angle_gamma   90.00
#
_symmetry.space_group_name_H-M   'P 1'
#
loop_
_entity.id
_entity.type
_entity.pdbx_description
1 polymer ?
#
loop_
_entity_poly.entity_id
_entity_poly.type
_entity_poly.pdbx_seq_one_letter_code
_entity_poly.pdbx_strand_id
1 'polypeptide(L)'
;MNPFSLNSSSCAICSEVPYKFVELSKEKGFQLVFVNMPCDYTESNQSDGWVNDCEAMFNTVADLCQQENVPFLDLDDRMDEIGLDFAQDMNNAGHLNVWGAYKTSSYFGNYLNRNYTLPDRRSNTELAKRWNEDYSHSLAASVENGTAG
;
A
#
# COMPACT_ATOMS: atom_id res chain seq x y z
N MET A 1 -29.19 -3.06 12.68
CA MET A 1 -28.70 -1.69 12.44
C MET A 1 -27.90 -1.73 11.17
N ASN A 2 -28.21 -0.88 10.20
CA ASN A 2 -27.43 -0.79 8.97
C ASN A 2 -26.19 0.07 9.27
N PRO A 3 -24.96 -0.46 9.23
CA PRO A 3 -23.77 0.31 9.60
C PRO A 3 -23.43 1.43 8.58
N PHE A 4 -24.10 1.48 7.43
CA PHE A 4 -23.76 2.35 6.29
C PHE A 4 -24.21 3.81 6.40
N SER A 5 -24.38 4.35 7.60
CA SER A 5 -24.57 5.80 7.78
C SER A 5 -23.21 6.48 8.02
N LEU A 6 -22.38 6.55 6.97
CA LEU A 6 -21.15 7.33 7.01
C LEU A 6 -21.48 8.82 6.83
N ASN A 7 -20.94 9.64 7.73
CA ASN A 7 -21.07 11.09 7.74
C ASN A 7 -20.41 11.66 6.48
N SER A 8 -21.02 12.66 5.84
CA SER A 8 -20.70 13.18 4.51
C SER A 8 -19.39 13.97 4.40
N SER A 9 -18.42 13.69 5.26
CA SER A 9 -17.15 14.43 5.40
C SER A 9 -15.92 13.58 5.09
N SER A 10 -16.06 12.26 4.94
CA SER A 10 -14.97 11.33 4.61
C SER A 10 -15.02 10.92 3.14
N CYS A 11 -13.86 10.84 2.48
CA CYS A 11 -13.73 10.30 1.12
C CYS A 11 -14.35 8.89 1.04
N ALA A 12 -15.43 8.73 0.28
CA ALA A 12 -16.17 7.47 0.14
C ALA A 12 -15.27 6.30 -0.33
N ILE A 13 -14.24 6.59 -1.13
CA ILE A 13 -13.28 5.59 -1.62
C ILE A 13 -12.46 5.03 -0.44
N CYS A 14 -11.95 5.89 0.43
CA CYS A 14 -11.10 5.50 1.55
C CYS A 14 -11.87 4.75 2.64
N SER A 15 -13.17 5.00 2.78
CA SER A 15 -14.01 4.31 3.76
C SER A 15 -14.67 3.03 3.23
N GLU A 16 -14.90 2.88 1.91
CA GLU A 16 -15.63 1.71 1.37
C GLU A 16 -14.72 0.63 0.78
N VAL A 17 -13.63 1.02 0.13
CA VAL A 17 -12.76 0.07 -0.59
C VAL A 17 -12.07 -0.93 0.35
N PRO A 18 -11.57 -0.53 1.54
CA PRO A 18 -11.00 -1.48 2.49
C PRO A 18 -11.96 -2.61 2.87
N TYR A 19 -13.24 -2.32 3.10
CA TYR A 19 -14.25 -3.35 3.39
C TYR A 19 -14.38 -4.37 2.26
N LYS A 20 -14.41 -3.92 1.01
CA LYS A 20 -14.50 -4.81 -0.16
C LYS A 20 -13.31 -5.76 -0.26
N PHE A 21 -12.10 -5.27 0.08
CA PHE A 21 -10.93 -6.14 0.12
C PHE A 21 -11.00 -7.16 1.27
N VAL A 22 -11.50 -6.77 2.44
CA VAL A 22 -11.75 -7.70 3.55
C VAL A 22 -12.75 -8.77 3.14
N GLU A 23 -13.90 -8.40 2.56
CA GLU A 23 -14.90 -9.35 2.06
C GLU A 23 -14.31 -10.31 1.02
N LEU A 24 -13.57 -9.77 0.05
CA LEU A 24 -12.93 -10.58 -0.99
C LEU A 24 -11.90 -11.55 -0.41
N SER A 25 -11.13 -11.14 0.60
CA SER A 25 -10.16 -12.01 1.27
C SER A 25 -10.81 -13.20 1.95
N LYS A 26 -11.98 -12.99 2.57
CA LYS A 26 -12.79 -14.04 3.19
C LYS A 26 -13.43 -14.94 2.14
N GLU A 27 -13.97 -14.37 1.07
CA GLU A 27 -14.60 -15.12 -0.02
C GLU A 27 -13.59 -16.04 -0.73
N LYS A 28 -12.38 -15.54 -1.00
CA LYS A 28 -11.34 -16.26 -1.75
C LYS A 28 -10.39 -17.05 -0.85
N GLY A 29 -10.46 -16.88 0.47
CA GLY A 29 -9.67 -17.64 1.44
C GLY A 29 -8.17 -17.31 1.43
N PHE A 30 -7.81 -16.03 1.33
CA PHE A 30 -6.41 -15.59 1.44
C PHE A 30 -6.19 -14.68 2.65
N GLN A 31 -4.94 -14.64 3.13
CA GLN A 31 -4.54 -13.73 4.21
C GLN A 31 -4.38 -12.32 3.65
N LEU A 32 -5.04 -11.35 4.26
CA LEU A 32 -4.97 -9.95 3.92
C LEU A 32 -4.14 -9.20 4.97
N VAL A 33 -3.31 -8.26 4.52
CA VAL A 33 -2.65 -7.26 5.35
C VAL A 33 -2.78 -5.93 4.63
N PHE A 34 -3.21 -4.90 5.36
CA PHE A 34 -3.15 -3.53 4.87
C PHE A 34 -1.84 -2.89 5.30
N VAL A 35 -1.28 -2.04 4.45
CA VAL A 35 -0.04 -1.32 4.74
C VAL A 35 -0.22 0.12 4.29
N ASN A 36 0.00 1.07 5.20
CA ASN A 36 0.19 2.47 4.82
C ASN A 36 1.69 2.70 4.54
N MET A 37 2.01 3.32 3.42
CA MET A 37 3.40 3.60 3.01
C MET A 37 3.76 5.04 3.40
N PRO A 38 5.01 5.31 3.81
CA PRO A 38 5.34 6.61 4.35
C PRO A 38 5.11 7.75 3.36
N CYS A 39 4.46 8.82 3.82
CA CYS A 39 4.30 10.05 3.05
C CYS A 39 4.22 11.31 3.94
N ASP A 40 4.43 12.48 3.34
CA ASP A 40 4.32 13.75 4.04
C ASP A 40 2.85 14.19 4.06
N TYR A 41 2.21 13.99 5.22
CA TYR A 41 0.83 14.41 5.43
C TYR A 41 0.65 15.94 5.39
N THR A 42 1.68 16.73 5.68
CA THR A 42 1.54 18.19 5.72
C THR A 42 1.22 18.75 4.33
N GLU A 43 1.91 18.27 3.29
CA GLU A 43 1.63 18.62 1.90
C GLU A 43 0.45 17.83 1.34
N SER A 44 0.32 16.54 1.68
CA SER A 44 -0.77 15.70 1.17
C SER A 44 -2.16 16.21 1.62
N ASN A 45 -2.28 16.70 2.85
CA ASN A 45 -3.52 17.30 3.38
C ASN A 45 -3.92 18.61 2.68
N GLN A 46 -3.01 19.23 1.93
CA GLN A 46 -3.23 20.47 1.19
C GLN A 46 -3.50 20.24 -0.30
N SER A 47 -3.49 18.99 -0.75
CA SER A 47 -3.64 18.64 -2.16
C SER A 47 -5.11 18.69 -2.60
N ASP A 48 -5.38 19.44 -3.69
CA ASP A 48 -6.71 19.51 -4.28
C ASP A 48 -7.18 18.13 -4.78
N GLY A 49 -8.38 17.71 -4.36
CA GLY A 49 -8.94 16.40 -4.72
C GLY A 49 -8.45 15.24 -3.88
N TRP A 50 -7.67 15.50 -2.81
CA TRP A 50 -7.27 14.51 -1.82
C TRP A 50 -8.02 14.70 -0.49
N VAL A 51 -7.80 13.77 0.45
CA VAL A 51 -8.28 13.93 1.83
C VAL A 51 -7.47 15.01 2.55
N ASN A 52 -8.15 15.89 3.27
CA ASN A 52 -7.50 16.98 4.01
C ASN A 52 -7.03 16.57 5.42
N ASP A 53 -7.25 15.31 5.79
CA ASP A 53 -6.81 14.70 7.04
C ASP A 53 -6.47 13.22 6.78
N CYS A 54 -5.27 12.97 6.27
CA CYS A 54 -4.75 11.62 6.00
C CYS A 54 -4.71 10.76 7.28
N GLU A 55 -4.33 11.36 8.40
CA GLU A 55 -4.23 10.69 9.70
C GLU A 55 -5.60 10.18 10.15
N ALA A 56 -6.64 11.00 10.13
CA ALA A 56 -8.00 10.56 10.47
C ALA A 56 -8.52 9.46 9.50
N MET A 57 -8.13 9.54 8.23
CA MET A 57 -8.47 8.53 7.25
C MET A 57 -7.82 7.17 7.57
N PHE A 58 -6.51 7.13 7.85
CA PHE A 58 -5.83 5.88 8.20
C PHE A 58 -6.24 5.33 9.56
N ASN A 59 -6.58 6.19 10.53
CA ASN A 59 -7.21 5.75 11.79
C ASN A 59 -8.55 5.03 11.54
N THR A 60 -9.36 5.50 10.59
CA THR A 60 -10.59 4.81 10.20
C THR A 60 -10.30 3.42 9.59
N VAL A 61 -9.22 3.30 8.82
CA VAL A 61 -8.77 2.01 8.27
C VAL A 61 -8.25 1.09 9.39
N ALA A 62 -7.52 1.63 10.36
CA ALA A 62 -7.03 0.90 11.52
C ALA A 62 -8.18 0.32 12.36
N ASP A 63 -9.21 1.13 12.64
CA ASP A 63 -10.42 0.70 13.37
C ASP A 63 -11.12 -0.47 12.64
N LEU A 64 -11.28 -0.37 11.32
CA LEU A 64 -11.83 -1.44 10.51
C LEU A 64 -10.99 -2.72 10.61
N CYS A 65 -9.67 -2.58 10.44
CA CYS A 65 -8.74 -3.70 10.48
C CYS A 65 -8.78 -4.40 11.85
N GLN A 66 -8.87 -3.62 12.94
CA GLN A 66 -9.05 -4.15 14.28
C GLN A 66 -10.38 -4.90 14.44
N GLN A 67 -11.49 -4.33 13.96
CA GLN A 67 -12.81 -4.97 14.02
C GLN A 67 -12.85 -6.29 13.25
N GLU A 68 -12.18 -6.35 12.10
CA GLU A 68 -12.18 -7.51 11.20
C GLU A 68 -11.03 -8.49 11.47
N ASN A 69 -10.21 -8.21 12.48
CA ASN A 69 -9.02 -8.98 12.84
C ASN A 69 -8.07 -9.18 11.64
N VAL A 70 -7.86 -8.09 10.88
CA VAL A 70 -6.94 -7.99 9.76
C VAL A 70 -5.73 -7.16 10.20
N PRO A 71 -4.48 -7.61 9.98
CA PRO A 71 -3.32 -6.80 10.29
C PRO A 71 -3.28 -5.51 9.46
N PHE A 72 -3.05 -4.38 10.14
CA PHE A 72 -2.74 -3.10 9.52
C PHE A 72 -1.35 -2.65 9.98
N LEU A 73 -0.47 -2.42 9.01
CA LEU A 73 0.88 -1.95 9.22
C LEU A 73 0.97 -0.50 8.75
N ASP A 74 0.80 0.43 9.69
CA ASP A 74 1.14 1.82 9.42
C ASP A 74 2.67 1.99 9.48
N LEU A 75 3.28 2.36 8.36
CA LEU A 75 4.72 2.61 8.28
C LEU A 75 5.06 4.08 8.47
N ASP A 76 4.09 5.01 8.39
CA ASP A 76 4.32 6.39 8.79
C ASP A 76 4.61 6.46 10.31
N ASP A 77 3.87 5.70 11.11
CA ASP A 77 4.12 5.56 12.55
C ASP A 77 5.46 4.89 12.91
N ARG A 78 6.21 4.40 11.90
CA ARG A 78 7.44 3.63 12.08
C ARG A 78 8.62 4.24 11.36
N MET A 79 8.52 5.48 10.91
CA MET A 79 9.59 6.13 10.16
C MET A 79 10.93 6.16 10.91
N ASP A 80 10.88 6.36 12.23
CA ASP A 80 12.07 6.28 13.09
C ASP A 80 12.68 4.86 13.12
N GLU A 81 11.84 3.82 13.20
CA GLU A 81 12.28 2.41 13.16
C GLU A 81 12.88 2.03 11.80
N ILE A 82 12.34 2.61 10.72
CA ILE A 82 12.81 2.44 9.34
C ILE A 82 14.11 3.22 9.10
N GLY A 83 14.36 4.28 9.87
CA GLY A 83 15.44 5.23 9.66
C GLY A 83 15.21 6.13 8.45
N LEU A 84 13.95 6.52 8.23
CA LEU A 84 13.53 7.39 7.13
C LEU A 84 13.91 8.85 7.43
N ASP A 85 14.59 9.49 6.48
CA ASP A 85 14.87 10.93 6.48
C ASP A 85 14.12 11.56 5.30
N PHE A 86 13.03 12.27 5.59
CA PHE A 86 12.19 12.89 4.57
C PHE A 86 12.98 13.70 3.53
N ALA A 87 13.98 14.46 3.96
CA ALA A 87 14.73 15.34 3.07
C ALA A 87 15.61 14.57 2.08
N GLN A 88 16.00 13.34 2.41
CA GLN A 88 16.91 12.52 1.61
C GLN A 88 16.24 11.30 0.97
N ASP A 89 15.08 10.88 1.48
CA ASP A 89 14.42 9.62 1.13
C ASP A 89 13.10 9.80 0.37
N MET A 90 12.60 11.03 0.21
CA MET A 90 11.41 11.34 -0.58
C MET A 90 11.79 11.85 -1.98
N ASN A 91 10.98 11.50 -2.97
CA ASN A 91 11.00 12.08 -4.32
C ASN A 91 10.05 13.29 -4.40
N ASN A 92 8.92 13.20 -3.70
CA ASN A 92 7.95 14.27 -3.46
C ASN A 92 7.16 13.93 -2.19
N ALA A 93 6.23 14.79 -1.78
CA ALA A 93 5.43 14.57 -0.56
C ALA A 93 4.70 13.22 -0.51
N GLY A 94 4.25 12.68 -1.65
CA GLY A 94 3.51 11.42 -1.70
C GLY A 94 4.35 10.17 -1.96
N HIS A 95 5.62 10.32 -2.34
CA HIS A 95 6.41 9.20 -2.88
C HIS A 95 7.85 9.20 -2.38
N LEU A 96 8.27 8.02 -1.91
CA LEU A 96 9.67 7.71 -1.64
C LEU A 96 10.51 7.81 -2.93
N ASN A 97 11.76 8.25 -2.78
CA ASN A 97 12.78 8.02 -3.79
C ASN A 97 13.40 6.61 -3.63
N VAL A 98 14.41 6.29 -4.43
CA VAL A 98 15.04 4.94 -4.41
C VAL A 98 15.66 4.57 -3.05
N TRP A 99 16.20 5.55 -2.32
CA TRP A 99 16.83 5.32 -1.02
C TRP A 99 15.80 5.06 0.08
N GLY A 100 14.75 5.88 0.12
CA GLY A 100 13.60 5.66 1.01
C GLY A 100 12.91 4.33 0.71
N ALA A 101 12.67 4.03 -0.57
CA ALA A 101 12.06 2.79 -0.99
C ALA A 101 12.90 1.57 -0.56
N TYR A 102 14.23 1.64 -0.63
CA TYR A 102 15.11 0.58 -0.15
C TYR A 102 14.95 0.34 1.36
N LYS A 103 14.94 1.39 2.18
CA LYS A 103 14.78 1.29 3.64
C LYS A 103 13.41 0.69 4.00
N THR A 104 12.35 1.28 3.46
CA THR A 104 10.95 0.87 3.72
C THR A 104 10.68 -0.55 3.24
N SER A 105 11.13 -0.92 2.03
CA SER A 105 10.93 -2.28 1.52
C SER A 105 11.77 -3.33 2.26
N SER A 106 12.97 -2.98 2.74
CA SER A 106 13.76 -3.87 3.59
C SER A 106 13.08 -4.11 4.93
N TYR A 107 12.53 -3.07 5.56
CA TYR A 107 11.73 -3.19 6.78
C TYR A 107 10.50 -4.07 6.55
N PHE A 108 9.73 -3.78 5.51
CA PHE A 108 8.50 -4.51 5.19
C PHE A 108 8.78 -5.98 4.81
N GLY A 109 9.82 -6.25 4.04
CA GLY A 109 10.25 -7.62 3.72
C GLY A 109 10.62 -8.43 4.97
N ASN A 110 11.29 -7.80 5.95
CA ASN A 110 11.58 -8.43 7.23
C ASN A 110 10.31 -8.68 8.05
N TYR A 111 9.37 -7.74 8.08
CA TYR A 111 8.06 -7.95 8.70
C TYR A 111 7.35 -9.16 8.08
N LEU A 112 7.31 -9.26 6.75
CA LEU A 112 6.67 -10.38 6.07
C LEU A 112 7.34 -11.71 6.41
N ASN A 113 8.67 -11.76 6.37
CA ASN A 113 9.43 -12.98 6.67
C ASN A 113 9.27 -13.45 8.13
N ARG A 114 9.02 -12.54 9.07
CA ARG A 114 8.80 -12.86 10.50
C ARG A 114 7.38 -13.34 10.78
N ASN A 115 6.39 -12.79 10.09
CA ASN A 115 4.97 -13.02 10.39
C ASN A 115 4.30 -14.05 9.48
N TYR A 116 4.91 -14.39 8.35
CA TYR A 116 4.32 -15.26 7.34
C TYR A 116 5.32 -16.28 6.79
N THR A 117 4.80 -17.43 6.39
CA THR A 117 5.57 -18.43 5.65
C THR A 117 5.30 -18.26 4.16
N LEU A 118 6.17 -17.49 3.49
CA LEU A 118 6.08 -17.26 2.05
C LEU A 118 6.88 -18.32 1.29
N PRO A 119 6.28 -19.06 0.35
CA PRO A 119 7.00 -20.05 -0.44
C PRO A 119 8.00 -19.37 -1.37
N ASP A 120 9.24 -19.88 -1.43
CA ASP A 120 10.19 -19.47 -2.46
C ASP A 120 9.68 -19.95 -3.83
N ARG A 121 9.42 -19.00 -4.72
CA ARG A 121 8.90 -19.26 -6.07
C ARG A 121 9.95 -19.10 -7.16
N ARG A 122 11.21 -18.77 -6.83
CA ARG A 122 12.24 -18.44 -7.83
C ARG A 122 12.56 -19.59 -8.79
N SER A 123 12.40 -20.84 -8.34
CA SER A 123 12.60 -22.03 -9.17
C SER A 123 11.34 -22.48 -9.93
N ASN A 124 10.22 -21.76 -9.84
CA ASN A 124 8.98 -22.11 -10.52
C ASN A 124 9.02 -21.61 -11.97
N THR A 125 9.31 -22.52 -12.90
CA THR A 125 9.48 -22.20 -14.33
C THR A 125 8.18 -21.70 -14.99
N GLU A 126 7.02 -22.23 -14.60
CA GLU A 126 5.73 -21.79 -15.15
C GLU A 126 5.37 -20.37 -14.70
N LEU A 127 5.65 -20.03 -13.43
CA LEU A 127 5.47 -18.67 -12.94
C LEU A 127 6.44 -17.71 -13.62
N ALA A 128 7.72 -18.10 -13.75
CA ALA A 128 8.72 -17.29 -14.44
C ALA A 128 8.34 -17.03 -15.90
N LYS A 129 7.79 -18.04 -16.60
CA LYS A 129 7.28 -17.88 -17.97
C LYS A 129 6.16 -16.84 -18.03
N ARG A 130 5.16 -16.92 -17.15
CA ARG A 130 4.07 -15.95 -17.08
C ARG A 130 4.56 -14.53 -16.78
N TRP A 131 5.50 -14.37 -15.85
CA TRP A 131 6.11 -13.06 -15.57
C TRP A 131 6.85 -12.48 -16.78
N ASN A 132 7.55 -13.32 -17.56
CA ASN A 132 8.20 -12.87 -18.79
C ASN A 132 7.19 -12.46 -19.87
N GLU A 133 6.06 -13.17 -19.97
CA GLU A 133 4.95 -12.79 -20.86
C GLU A 133 4.36 -11.42 -20.43
N ASP A 134 4.03 -11.24 -19.15
CA ASP A 134 3.52 -9.98 -18.60
C ASP A 134 4.53 -8.83 -18.81
N TYR A 135 5.82 -9.08 -18.58
CA TYR A 135 6.89 -8.11 -18.83
C TYR A 135 6.96 -7.70 -20.30
N SER A 136 6.83 -8.65 -21.24
CA SER A 136 6.82 -8.35 -22.67
C SER A 136 5.65 -7.44 -23.06
N HIS A 137 4.48 -7.62 -22.43
CA HIS A 137 3.33 -6.73 -22.63
C HIS A 137 3.57 -5.33 -22.06
N SER A 138 4.24 -5.21 -20.90
CA SER A 138 4.61 -3.89 -20.36
C SER A 138 5.61 -3.14 -21.25
N LEU A 139 6.55 -3.87 -21.87
CA LEU A 139 7.50 -3.28 -22.81
C LEU A 139 6.81 -2.87 -24.10
N ALA A 140 5.94 -3.72 -24.66
CA ALA A 140 5.17 -3.37 -25.86
C ALA A 140 4.31 -2.12 -25.62
N ALA A 141 3.67 -2.00 -24.45
CA ALA A 141 2.94 -0.80 -24.05
C ALA A 141 3.85 0.44 -23.93
N SER A 142 5.09 0.30 -23.45
CA SER A 142 6.06 1.40 -23.38
C SER A 142 6.54 1.88 -24.76
N VAL A 143 6.58 0.97 -25.75
CA VAL A 143 6.94 1.30 -27.14
C VAL A 143 5.75 1.92 -27.89
N GLU A 144 4.52 1.47 -27.64
CA GLU A 144 3.31 2.04 -28.26
C GLU A 144 2.93 3.42 -27.71
N ASN A 145 3.22 3.70 -26.43
CA ASN A 145 2.94 5.00 -25.79
C ASN A 145 4.06 6.05 -25.95
N GLY A 146 5.05 5.82 -26.81
CA GLY A 146 5.96 6.86 -27.31
C GLY A 146 6.81 7.59 -26.27
N THR A 147 7.09 7.00 -25.11
CA THR A 147 7.99 7.57 -24.09
C THR A 147 9.24 6.70 -23.94
N ALA A 148 10.06 6.69 -24.98
CA ALA A 148 11.47 6.33 -24.90
C ALA A 148 12.29 7.55 -25.34
N GLY A 149 12.74 8.34 -24.36
CA GLY A 149 13.56 9.54 -24.53
C GLY A 149 13.85 10.19 -23.19
#